data_AF-C0W7T8-F1
#
_entry.id   AF-C0W7T8-F1
#
_cell.length_a   1.000
_cell.length_b   1.000
_cell.length_c   1.000
_cell.angle_alpha   90.00
_cell.angle_beta   90.00
_cell.angle_gamma   90.00
#
_symmetry.space_group_name_H-M   'P 1'
#
loop_
_entity.id
_entity.type
_entity.pdbx_description
1 polymer ?
#
loop_
_entity_poly.entity_id
_entity_poly.type
_entity_poly.pdbx_seq_one_letter_code
_entity_poly.pdbx_strand_id
1 'polypeptide(L)'
;LPGDILSGGDTEHEAVYAVYPGRTLDLTGAVKIDGIKQQMVGIEGQFGNPDGSTIAIDVKDFGFTATLTVPDGMTLPENVSAGTVVPEGLAETFEITEAKAEGQKVTITFGLKNAASLDTYAKLKAAVDAAGVSGGAWLRVTVPGVTVNDDVQAGQQLVVRGTVDGRFKAIATSAAGTAKAFSFAWTGEQWAEGKDAVAGGDASIRFTAVIPQSIAQELPGDMLTGSDTTHEATPEVAVGSSINLTGLVKIDTIKQQMAAIEGRFGNPDGGTIAVDVKNFGFTATMTVPEGMTLPADLTKEDVAKAAEGLGDTFEITGVKVEGQKVTITFGLKDAASLDTYAKLKAAVDASGVNGGTELKVTVPGIKIASDLAAGTVLTSTGTVTGEFGAVATSASGRREVFVFDWTAKQLADGKDALATDDDTIQLSMKIASGTVTVKYMDEQGNEIAGPETLTGAVGAAYTAEKKSIDGYEFKELQKGSAPESGTFAKADQTVTYVYQKVTEPTGGPTDEPSTPGTDKPGKPGKTTKPGKGGKSLSKTGAAVLPLLALSAAGVAAGAGLLARRRRDEA
;
A
#
# COMPACT_ATOMS: atom_id res chain seq x y z
N LEU A 1 -16.70 28.89 34.86
CA LEU A 1 -15.47 28.20 35.30
C LEU A 1 -14.71 27.82 34.03
N PRO A 2 -13.42 28.16 33.90
CA PRO A 2 -12.63 27.70 32.77
C PRO A 2 -12.61 26.17 32.73
N GLY A 3 -12.90 25.57 31.59
CA GLY A 3 -12.92 24.14 31.38
C GLY A 3 -12.37 23.75 30.02
N ASP A 4 -12.00 22.49 29.88
CA ASP A 4 -11.34 21.98 28.68
C ASP A 4 -11.61 20.49 28.48
N ILE A 5 -11.33 19.97 27.28
CA ILE A 5 -11.22 18.53 27.03
C ILE A 5 -9.82 18.26 26.49
N LEU A 6 -9.20 17.18 26.95
CA LEU A 6 -7.86 16.81 26.54
C LEU A 6 -7.71 15.30 26.37
N SER A 7 -6.74 14.88 25.57
CA SER A 7 -6.36 13.47 25.39
C SER A 7 -4.86 13.33 25.60
N GLY A 8 -4.44 12.49 26.56
CA GLY A 8 -3.01 12.29 26.87
C GLY A 8 -2.27 13.56 27.31
N GLY A 9 -2.98 14.58 27.83
CA GLY A 9 -2.41 15.87 28.21
C GLY A 9 -2.55 16.97 27.14
N ASP A 10 -2.91 16.62 25.91
CA ASP A 10 -3.02 17.54 24.78
C ASP A 10 -4.41 18.18 24.73
N THR A 11 -4.43 19.51 24.71
CA THR A 11 -5.65 20.37 24.62
C THR A 11 -5.93 20.83 23.19
N GLU A 12 -5.07 20.45 22.24
CA GLU A 12 -5.14 20.83 20.83
C GLU A 12 -4.94 22.33 20.57
N HIS A 13 -4.45 23.06 21.58
CA HIS A 13 -4.19 24.49 21.48
C HIS A 13 -3.21 24.82 20.35
N GLU A 14 -2.20 23.97 20.15
CA GLU A 14 -1.21 24.15 19.07
C GLU A 14 -1.73 23.62 17.73
N ALA A 15 -2.41 22.46 17.73
CA ALA A 15 -2.95 21.81 16.54
C ALA A 15 -4.01 20.76 16.92
N VAL A 16 -4.90 20.43 15.98
CA VAL A 16 -5.91 19.36 16.14
C VAL A 16 -5.28 18.00 16.45
N TYR A 17 -5.99 17.16 17.21
CA TYR A 17 -5.47 15.86 17.62
C TYR A 17 -5.56 14.82 16.50
N ALA A 18 -4.44 14.52 15.86
CA ALA A 18 -4.43 13.50 14.82
C ALA A 18 -4.53 12.07 15.41
N VAL A 19 -5.44 11.28 14.82
CA VAL A 19 -5.78 9.91 15.23
C VAL A 19 -6.12 9.04 14.00
N TYR A 20 -5.93 7.73 14.12
CA TYR A 20 -6.27 6.78 13.06
C TYR A 20 -7.65 6.15 13.30
N PRO A 21 -8.39 5.77 12.24
CA PRO A 21 -9.60 4.96 12.36
C PRO A 21 -9.34 3.68 13.16
N GLY A 22 -10.36 3.22 13.90
CA GLY A 22 -10.33 2.02 14.74
C GLY A 22 -9.59 2.19 16.07
N ARG A 23 -9.01 3.37 16.36
CA ARG A 23 -8.24 3.61 17.59
C ARG A 23 -9.11 4.22 18.69
N THR A 24 -8.74 3.93 19.93
CA THR A 24 -9.36 4.50 21.11
C THR A 24 -8.63 5.75 21.60
N LEU A 25 -9.40 6.70 22.12
CA LEU A 25 -8.96 7.91 22.81
C LEU A 25 -9.47 7.90 24.24
N ASP A 26 -8.61 8.30 25.16
CA ASP A 26 -9.01 8.58 26.54
C ASP A 26 -9.29 10.08 26.63
N LEU A 27 -10.57 10.44 26.76
CA LEU A 27 -10.98 11.85 26.76
C LEU A 27 -11.19 12.33 28.18
N THR A 28 -10.42 13.33 28.58
CA THR A 28 -10.42 13.90 29.92
C THR A 28 -11.10 15.27 29.89
N GLY A 29 -12.23 15.39 30.57
CA GLY A 29 -12.82 16.69 30.88
C GLY A 29 -12.08 17.33 32.07
N ALA A 30 -11.70 18.59 31.95
CA ALA A 30 -11.02 19.36 32.98
C ALA A 30 -11.80 20.64 33.32
N VAL A 31 -11.87 21.00 34.60
CA VAL A 31 -12.47 22.27 35.04
C VAL A 31 -11.62 22.92 36.13
N LYS A 32 -11.37 24.22 35.97
CA LYS A 32 -10.59 25.01 36.90
C LYS A 32 -11.47 25.53 38.03
N ILE A 33 -11.16 25.13 39.27
CA ILE A 33 -11.99 25.34 40.46
C ILE A 33 -11.49 26.47 41.38
N ASP A 34 -10.47 27.23 40.98
CA ASP A 34 -9.94 28.35 41.78
C ASP A 34 -11.02 29.37 42.14
N GLY A 35 -11.98 29.62 41.23
CA GLY A 35 -13.12 30.50 41.51
C GLY A 35 -14.00 29.99 42.66
N ILE A 36 -14.15 28.68 42.81
CA ILE A 36 -14.88 28.07 43.93
C ILE A 36 -14.09 28.26 45.23
N LYS A 37 -12.77 28.02 45.20
CA LYS A 37 -11.89 28.24 46.36
C LYS A 37 -11.88 29.69 46.83
N GLN A 38 -11.86 30.65 45.90
CA GLN A 38 -11.95 32.08 46.21
C GLN A 38 -13.32 32.46 46.80
N GLN A 39 -14.40 31.85 46.31
CA GLN A 39 -15.74 32.07 46.87
C GLN A 39 -15.83 31.60 48.33
N MET A 40 -15.15 30.51 48.68
CA MET A 40 -15.02 30.10 50.08
C MET A 40 -14.37 31.22 50.92
N VAL A 41 -13.20 31.72 50.52
CA VAL A 41 -12.56 32.84 51.26
C VAL A 41 -13.50 34.06 51.40
N GLY A 42 -14.29 34.36 50.35
CA GLY A 42 -15.29 35.42 50.40
C GLY A 42 -16.43 35.20 51.41
N ILE A 43 -16.85 33.95 51.64
CA ILE A 43 -17.87 33.62 52.65
C ILE A 43 -17.35 33.88 54.07
N GLU A 44 -16.11 33.52 54.38
CA GLU A 44 -15.49 33.81 55.70
C GLU A 44 -15.49 35.31 56.01
N GLY A 45 -15.16 36.12 55.00
CA GLY A 45 -15.16 37.58 55.08
C GLY A 45 -16.51 38.17 55.47
N GLN A 46 -17.62 37.53 55.05
CA GLN A 46 -18.96 37.99 55.38
C GLN A 46 -19.32 37.84 56.87
N PHE A 47 -18.55 37.06 57.63
CA PHE A 47 -18.71 36.89 59.08
C PHE A 47 -17.62 37.61 59.88
N GLY A 48 -16.75 38.38 59.23
CA GLY A 48 -15.62 39.05 59.88
C GLY A 48 -14.41 38.15 60.10
N ASN A 49 -14.25 37.09 59.28
CA ASN A 49 -13.15 36.12 59.34
C ASN A 49 -12.97 35.45 60.72
N PRO A 50 -14.02 34.90 61.36
CA PRO A 50 -13.86 34.11 62.56
C PRO A 50 -13.21 32.76 62.22
N ASP A 51 -12.81 31.99 63.24
CA ASP A 51 -12.41 30.59 63.05
C ASP A 51 -13.58 29.82 62.40
N GLY A 52 -13.34 29.22 61.23
CA GLY A 52 -14.35 28.49 60.46
C GLY A 52 -14.99 27.31 61.20
N SER A 53 -14.38 26.81 62.28
CA SER A 53 -14.99 25.79 63.14
C SER A 53 -16.18 26.34 63.97
N THR A 54 -16.28 27.66 64.10
CA THR A 54 -17.36 28.35 64.85
C THR A 54 -18.57 28.72 63.99
N ILE A 55 -18.49 28.49 62.68
CA ILE A 55 -19.59 28.70 61.74
C ILE A 55 -20.20 27.34 61.42
N ALA A 56 -21.42 27.10 61.88
CA ALA A 56 -22.18 25.92 61.52
C ALA A 56 -22.64 26.00 60.06
N ILE A 57 -22.59 24.88 59.33
CA ILE A 57 -23.00 24.76 57.94
C ILE A 57 -24.08 23.70 57.81
N ASP A 58 -25.15 24.07 57.13
CA ASP A 58 -26.27 23.19 56.77
C ASP A 58 -26.39 23.18 55.24
N VAL A 59 -25.78 22.17 54.61
CA VAL A 59 -25.80 21.98 53.16
C VAL A 59 -27.21 21.54 52.73
N LYS A 60 -27.86 22.36 51.89
CA LYS A 60 -29.21 22.12 51.38
C LYS A 60 -29.24 21.45 50.02
N ASP A 61 -28.25 21.73 49.18
CA ASP A 61 -28.17 21.22 47.82
C ASP A 61 -26.71 21.28 47.38
N PHE A 62 -26.20 20.20 46.80
CA PHE A 62 -24.93 20.19 46.10
C PHE A 62 -25.10 19.30 44.88
N GLY A 63 -24.63 19.79 43.74
CA GLY A 63 -24.60 18.99 42.53
C GLY A 63 -23.59 19.58 41.57
N PHE A 64 -22.82 18.71 40.96
CA PHE A 64 -21.96 19.05 39.84
C PHE A 64 -22.26 18.04 38.74
N THR A 65 -22.38 18.49 37.51
CA THR A 65 -22.65 17.65 36.36
C THR A 65 -21.70 18.06 35.24
N ALA A 66 -20.96 17.09 34.73
CA ALA A 66 -20.17 17.26 33.52
C ALA A 66 -20.77 16.38 32.43
N THR A 67 -20.73 16.87 31.19
CA THR A 67 -21.12 16.06 30.04
C THR A 67 -20.02 16.08 28.99
N LEU A 68 -19.90 14.98 28.28
CA LEU A 68 -19.04 14.83 27.11
C LEU A 68 -19.90 14.22 26.00
N THR A 69 -19.95 14.89 24.85
CA THR A 69 -20.72 14.44 23.68
C THR A 69 -19.75 14.24 22.54
N VAL A 70 -19.62 13.00 22.08
CA VAL A 70 -18.83 12.67 20.90
C VAL A 70 -19.66 12.92 19.63
N PRO A 71 -19.04 13.16 18.46
CA PRO A 71 -19.75 13.31 17.20
C PRO A 71 -19.99 11.97 16.48
N ASP A 72 -20.76 12.01 15.39
CA ASP A 72 -20.81 10.90 14.43
C ASP A 72 -19.38 10.57 13.95
N GLY A 73 -19.07 9.27 13.86
CA GLY A 73 -17.70 8.79 13.60
C GLY A 73 -16.90 8.46 14.86
N MET A 74 -17.45 8.71 16.05
CA MET A 74 -16.91 8.19 17.31
C MET A 74 -17.96 7.35 18.05
N THR A 75 -17.48 6.35 18.79
CA THR A 75 -18.30 5.44 19.59
C THR A 75 -17.83 5.47 21.04
N LEU A 76 -18.76 5.71 21.96
CA LEU A 76 -18.51 5.61 23.40
C LEU A 76 -18.35 4.15 23.84
N PRO A 77 -17.55 3.86 24.88
CA PRO A 77 -17.45 2.50 25.42
C PRO A 77 -18.80 2.02 26.00
N GLU A 78 -19.10 0.72 25.87
CA GLU A 78 -20.41 0.16 26.22
C GLU A 78 -20.75 0.24 27.73
N ASN A 79 -19.74 0.30 28.60
CA ASN A 79 -19.89 0.10 30.04
C ASN A 79 -19.57 1.34 30.89
N VAL A 80 -19.83 2.56 30.37
CA VAL A 80 -19.63 3.79 31.15
C VAL A 80 -20.43 3.75 32.46
N SER A 81 -19.71 3.79 33.57
CA SER A 81 -20.24 3.82 34.93
C SER A 81 -19.32 4.62 35.86
N ALA A 82 -19.78 4.92 37.08
CA ALA A 82 -18.97 5.63 38.08
C ALA A 82 -17.65 4.90 38.41
N GLY A 83 -17.59 3.57 38.22
CA GLY A 83 -16.39 2.76 38.45
C GLY A 83 -15.45 2.65 37.26
N THR A 84 -15.85 3.08 36.05
CA THR A 84 -15.01 3.00 34.84
C THR A 84 -14.43 4.34 34.43
N VAL A 85 -15.04 5.44 34.85
CA VAL A 85 -14.45 6.77 34.69
C VAL A 85 -13.34 6.99 35.71
N VAL A 86 -12.30 7.72 35.32
CA VAL A 86 -11.10 7.91 36.16
C VAL A 86 -11.03 9.36 36.63
N PRO A 87 -11.42 9.67 37.89
CA PRO A 87 -11.26 11.02 38.43
C PRO A 87 -9.82 11.29 38.86
N GLU A 88 -9.36 12.53 38.63
CA GLU A 88 -8.11 13.05 39.19
C GLU A 88 -8.37 14.37 39.91
N GLY A 89 -7.80 14.52 41.11
CA GLY A 89 -8.02 15.70 41.96
C GLY A 89 -9.38 15.72 42.65
N LEU A 90 -10.14 14.63 42.63
CA LEU A 90 -11.37 14.54 43.42
C LEU A 90 -11.02 14.19 44.87
N ALA A 91 -11.25 15.11 45.80
CA ALA A 91 -10.98 14.85 47.22
C ALA A 91 -11.91 13.76 47.78
N GLU A 92 -11.48 13.09 48.87
CA GLU A 92 -12.22 11.96 49.45
C GLU A 92 -13.66 12.29 49.86
N THR A 93 -13.93 13.55 50.19
CA THR A 93 -15.25 14.10 50.56
C THR A 93 -16.22 14.20 49.39
N PHE A 94 -15.75 14.05 48.16
CA PHE A 94 -16.59 14.03 46.96
C PHE A 94 -16.64 12.63 46.36
N GLU A 95 -17.67 12.38 45.57
CA GLU A 95 -17.84 11.14 44.82
C GLU A 95 -18.45 11.38 43.45
N ILE A 96 -18.23 10.44 42.54
CA ILE A 96 -19.03 10.31 41.32
C ILE A 96 -20.23 9.43 41.69
N THR A 97 -21.39 10.05 41.79
CA THR A 97 -22.66 9.37 42.14
C THR A 97 -23.22 8.58 40.97
N GLU A 98 -23.03 9.06 39.75
CA GLU A 98 -23.49 8.41 38.52
C GLU A 98 -22.54 8.80 37.39
N ALA A 99 -22.23 7.85 36.51
CA ALA A 99 -21.79 8.15 35.16
C ALA A 99 -22.54 7.20 34.22
N LYS A 100 -23.02 7.72 33.09
CA LYS A 100 -23.77 6.92 32.12
C LYS A 100 -23.59 7.46 30.71
N ALA A 101 -23.59 6.55 29.75
CA ALA A 101 -23.64 6.87 28.33
C ALA A 101 -25.06 6.67 27.80
N GLU A 102 -25.60 7.67 27.12
CA GLU A 102 -26.88 7.62 26.41
C GLU A 102 -26.66 8.16 24.99
N GLY A 103 -26.74 7.29 23.98
CA GLY A 103 -26.36 7.64 22.62
C GLY A 103 -24.88 8.06 22.56
N GLN A 104 -24.61 9.26 22.05
CA GLN A 104 -23.25 9.82 21.93
C GLN A 104 -22.83 10.67 23.14
N LYS A 105 -23.65 10.72 24.20
CA LYS A 105 -23.42 11.59 25.36
C LYS A 105 -23.12 10.79 26.61
N VAL A 106 -21.99 11.10 27.24
CA VAL A 106 -21.68 10.74 28.62
C VAL A 106 -22.14 11.86 29.54
N THR A 107 -22.86 11.50 30.61
CA THR A 107 -23.20 12.40 31.72
C THR A 107 -22.59 11.86 33.00
N ILE A 108 -21.85 12.70 33.72
CA ILE A 108 -21.19 12.38 34.98
C ILE A 108 -21.72 13.32 36.05
N THR A 109 -22.27 12.76 37.12
CA THR A 109 -22.86 13.49 38.24
C THR A 109 -22.04 13.28 39.50
N PHE A 110 -21.63 14.38 40.13
CA PHE A 110 -20.83 14.38 41.35
C PHE A 110 -21.68 14.77 42.56
N GLY A 111 -21.32 14.21 43.71
CA GLY A 111 -21.96 14.44 45.00
C GLY A 111 -20.96 14.61 46.14
N LEU A 112 -21.49 14.83 47.33
CA LEU A 112 -20.74 14.87 48.58
C LEU A 112 -20.92 13.56 49.34
N LYS A 113 -19.81 12.94 49.74
CA LYS A 113 -19.85 11.82 50.69
C LYS A 113 -20.22 12.36 52.06
N ASN A 114 -21.29 11.82 52.65
CA ASN A 114 -21.74 12.15 53.99
C ASN A 114 -21.85 13.67 54.22
N ALA A 115 -22.70 14.35 53.44
CA ALA A 115 -22.86 15.81 53.51
C ALA A 115 -23.15 16.33 54.93
N ALA A 116 -23.82 15.53 55.77
CA ALA A 116 -24.09 15.87 57.18
C ALA A 116 -22.82 16.01 58.04
N SER A 117 -21.70 15.40 57.64
CA SER A 117 -20.41 15.52 58.34
C SER A 117 -19.70 16.86 58.06
N LEU A 118 -20.10 17.58 57.01
CA LEU A 118 -19.62 18.93 56.68
C LEU A 118 -20.44 20.00 57.42
N ASP A 119 -20.62 19.78 58.72
CA ASP A 119 -21.43 20.57 59.65
C ASP A 119 -20.83 21.93 60.04
N THR A 120 -19.60 22.21 59.63
CA THR A 120 -18.86 23.43 59.95
C THR A 120 -18.17 23.96 58.71
N TYR A 121 -18.01 25.28 58.69
CA TYR A 121 -17.39 25.96 57.57
C TYR A 121 -15.93 25.53 57.35
N ALA A 122 -15.17 25.30 58.41
CA ALA A 122 -13.81 24.78 58.33
C ALA A 122 -13.75 23.42 57.61
N LYS A 123 -14.68 22.49 57.90
CA LYS A 123 -14.73 21.18 57.23
C LYS A 123 -15.10 21.32 55.75
N LEU A 124 -16.08 22.15 55.42
CA LEU A 124 -16.46 22.41 54.02
C LEU A 124 -15.31 23.06 53.24
N LYS A 125 -14.63 24.05 53.84
CA LYS A 125 -13.47 24.71 53.23
C LYS A 125 -12.32 23.73 53.03
N ALA A 126 -12.00 22.91 54.02
CA ALA A 126 -10.97 21.88 53.90
C ALA A 126 -11.28 20.86 52.78
N ALA A 127 -12.55 20.45 52.65
CA ALA A 127 -13.00 19.58 51.56
C ALA A 127 -12.75 20.20 50.18
N VAL A 128 -13.14 21.46 49.99
CA VAL A 128 -12.95 22.20 48.74
C VAL A 128 -11.46 22.46 48.46
N ASP A 129 -10.68 22.83 49.47
CA ASP A 129 -9.24 23.11 49.33
C ASP A 129 -8.44 21.84 48.94
N ALA A 130 -8.86 20.68 49.45
CA ALA A 130 -8.26 19.37 49.14
C ALA A 130 -8.55 18.90 47.70
N ALA A 131 -9.53 19.49 47.02
CA ALA A 131 -9.82 19.17 45.63
C ALA A 131 -8.84 19.85 44.67
N GLY A 132 -8.58 19.19 43.55
CA GLY A 132 -7.81 19.66 42.41
C GLY A 132 -6.42 19.02 42.27
N VAL A 133 -5.93 18.95 41.03
CA VAL A 133 -4.55 18.64 40.66
C VAL A 133 -3.78 19.91 40.31
N SER A 134 -2.47 19.79 40.05
CA SER A 134 -1.59 20.89 39.62
C SER A 134 -1.61 22.09 40.57
N GLY A 135 -1.33 21.85 41.85
CA GLY A 135 -1.42 22.88 42.89
C GLY A 135 -2.86 23.18 43.35
N GLY A 136 -3.81 22.30 43.04
CA GLY A 136 -5.20 22.39 43.50
C GLY A 136 -6.13 23.18 42.58
N ALA A 137 -5.73 23.46 41.34
CA ALA A 137 -6.48 24.33 40.44
C ALA A 137 -7.50 23.57 39.58
N TRP A 138 -7.24 22.31 39.22
CA TRP A 138 -8.02 21.59 38.20
C TRP A 138 -8.67 20.31 38.73
N LEU A 139 -9.96 20.13 38.51
CA LEU A 139 -10.62 18.84 38.65
C LEU A 139 -10.68 18.16 37.27
N ARG A 140 -10.34 16.88 37.18
CA ARG A 140 -10.34 16.13 35.92
C ARG A 140 -11.13 14.83 36.06
N VAL A 141 -11.80 14.42 34.99
CA VAL A 141 -12.37 13.08 34.86
C VAL A 141 -12.17 12.56 33.45
N THR A 142 -11.59 11.37 33.35
CA THR A 142 -11.32 10.67 32.09
C THR A 142 -12.40 9.65 31.79
N VAL A 143 -12.92 9.69 30.56
CA VAL A 143 -13.71 8.62 29.94
C VAL A 143 -12.75 7.83 29.05
N PRO A 144 -12.28 6.65 29.50
CA PRO A 144 -11.33 5.86 28.72
C PRO A 144 -12.02 5.16 27.54
N GLY A 145 -11.27 4.88 26.48
CA GLY A 145 -11.71 3.94 25.43
C GLY A 145 -12.74 4.46 24.43
N VAL A 146 -12.81 5.77 24.19
CA VAL A 146 -13.67 6.34 23.13
C VAL A 146 -13.11 5.96 21.76
N THR A 147 -13.84 5.18 20.98
CA THR A 147 -13.34 4.64 19.71
C THR A 147 -13.61 5.61 18.57
N VAL A 148 -12.62 5.85 17.71
CA VAL A 148 -12.79 6.46 16.39
C VAL A 148 -13.18 5.35 15.42
N ASN A 149 -14.31 5.48 14.73
CA ASN A 149 -14.84 4.41 13.89
C ASN A 149 -13.96 4.17 12.65
N ASP A 150 -13.97 2.95 12.13
CA ASP A 150 -13.16 2.54 10.97
C ASP A 150 -13.55 3.24 9.66
N ASP A 151 -14.79 3.73 9.56
CA ASP A 151 -15.36 4.34 8.36
C ASP A 151 -15.10 5.85 8.23
N VAL A 152 -14.48 6.47 9.25
CA VAL A 152 -14.15 7.90 9.23
C VAL A 152 -13.10 8.18 8.16
N GLN A 153 -13.40 9.16 7.29
CA GLN A 153 -12.57 9.48 6.13
C GLN A 153 -11.42 10.42 6.48
N ALA A 154 -10.33 10.33 5.70
CA ALA A 154 -9.19 11.23 5.82
C ALA A 154 -9.59 12.71 5.69
N GLY A 155 -9.06 13.56 6.58
CA GLY A 155 -9.38 14.97 6.69
C GLY A 155 -10.65 15.30 7.48
N GLN A 156 -11.46 14.31 7.86
CA GLN A 156 -12.66 14.54 8.67
C GLN A 156 -12.28 14.96 10.10
N GLN A 157 -12.85 16.07 10.55
CA GLN A 157 -12.74 16.56 11.92
C GLN A 157 -13.86 16.00 12.78
N LEU A 158 -13.49 15.49 13.95
CA LEU A 158 -14.37 14.89 14.95
C LEU A 158 -14.36 15.78 16.20
N VAL A 159 -15.35 16.68 16.28
CA VAL A 159 -15.47 17.66 17.36
C VAL A 159 -16.27 17.08 18.52
N VAL A 160 -15.58 16.73 19.60
CA VAL A 160 -16.16 16.39 20.90
C VAL A 160 -16.53 17.68 21.63
N ARG A 161 -17.69 17.69 22.30
CA ARG A 161 -18.17 18.84 23.08
C ARG A 161 -18.38 18.49 24.53
N GLY A 162 -18.06 19.43 25.41
CA GLY A 162 -18.22 19.31 26.85
C GLY A 162 -19.17 20.36 27.40
N THR A 163 -19.83 20.03 28.50
CA THR A 163 -20.49 21.02 29.36
C THR A 163 -20.15 20.75 30.82
N VAL A 164 -20.19 21.80 31.63
CA VAL A 164 -20.05 21.69 33.08
C VAL A 164 -21.08 22.60 33.72
N ASP A 165 -21.85 22.05 34.66
CA ASP A 165 -22.86 22.77 35.43
C ASP A 165 -22.73 22.38 36.90
N GLY A 166 -22.76 23.38 37.78
CA GLY A 166 -22.63 23.17 39.22
C GLY A 166 -23.64 23.99 39.99
N ARG A 167 -24.05 23.49 41.15
CA ARG A 167 -24.92 24.18 42.11
C ARG A 167 -24.50 23.87 43.53
N PHE A 168 -24.60 24.87 44.40
CA PHE A 168 -24.41 24.70 45.83
C PHE A 168 -25.35 25.60 46.60
N LYS A 169 -26.04 25.05 47.59
CA LYS A 169 -26.87 25.79 48.54
C LYS A 169 -26.53 25.36 49.94
N ALA A 170 -26.33 26.33 50.82
CA ALA A 170 -26.11 26.09 52.24
C ALA A 170 -26.59 27.27 53.09
N ILE A 171 -26.85 27.00 54.36
CA ILE A 171 -27.06 28.03 55.38
C ILE A 171 -25.86 27.98 56.32
N ALA A 172 -25.18 29.12 56.47
CA ALA A 172 -24.10 29.29 57.44
C ALA A 172 -24.58 30.10 58.63
N THR A 173 -24.33 29.61 59.85
CA THR A 173 -24.75 30.26 61.10
C THR A 173 -23.54 30.48 62.00
N SER A 174 -23.26 31.74 62.36
CA SER A 174 -22.17 32.06 63.30
C SER A 174 -22.53 31.65 64.74
N ALA A 175 -21.52 31.57 65.61
CA ALA A 175 -21.73 31.34 67.05
C ALA A 175 -22.65 32.38 67.72
N ALA A 176 -22.75 33.60 67.17
CA ALA A 176 -23.65 34.65 67.63
C ALA A 176 -25.11 34.49 67.13
N GLY A 177 -25.40 33.44 66.34
CA GLY A 177 -26.72 33.15 65.78
C GLY A 177 -27.03 33.86 64.45
N THR A 178 -26.08 34.61 63.88
CA THR A 178 -26.28 35.25 62.58
C THR A 178 -26.27 34.21 61.47
N ALA A 179 -27.40 34.00 60.81
CA ALA A 179 -27.54 33.09 59.69
C ALA A 179 -27.47 33.81 58.34
N LYS A 180 -26.76 33.21 57.38
CA LYS A 180 -26.72 33.64 55.97
C LYS A 180 -26.94 32.45 55.05
N ALA A 181 -27.82 32.61 54.07
CA ALA A 181 -28.05 31.62 53.03
C ALA A 181 -27.18 31.92 51.81
N PHE A 182 -26.61 30.87 51.23
CA PHE A 182 -25.83 30.93 50.00
C PHE A 182 -26.47 30.03 48.95
N SER A 183 -26.49 30.51 47.71
CA SER A 183 -26.95 29.76 46.55
C SER A 183 -26.09 30.14 45.36
N PHE A 184 -25.19 29.25 44.95
CA PHE A 184 -24.31 29.44 43.80
C PHE A 184 -24.72 28.52 42.67
N ALA A 185 -24.52 29.03 41.45
CA ALA A 185 -24.56 28.26 40.23
C ALA A 185 -23.27 28.55 39.45
N TRP A 186 -22.71 27.51 38.84
CA TRP A 186 -21.51 27.62 38.02
C TRP A 186 -21.77 26.95 36.68
N THR A 187 -21.31 27.57 35.61
CA THR A 187 -21.27 26.98 34.27
C THR A 187 -19.82 26.92 33.80
N GLY A 188 -19.49 25.95 32.95
CA GLY A 188 -18.19 25.81 32.29
C GLY A 188 -18.11 26.60 30.99
N GLU A 189 -16.95 27.19 30.71
CA GLU A 189 -16.62 27.82 29.43
C GLU A 189 -15.20 27.42 29.01
N GLN A 190 -14.92 27.36 27.71
CA GLN A 190 -13.61 26.97 27.20
C GLN A 190 -12.50 27.81 27.83
N TRP A 191 -11.47 27.13 28.36
CA TRP A 191 -10.28 27.77 28.85
C TRP A 191 -9.48 28.36 27.67
N ALA A 192 -9.20 29.66 27.72
CA ALA A 192 -8.65 30.40 26.59
C ALA A 192 -7.26 29.91 26.13
N GLU A 193 -6.38 29.55 27.07
CA GLU A 193 -5.01 29.10 26.76
C GLU A 193 -4.93 27.63 26.33
N GLY A 194 -5.99 26.85 26.55
CA GLY A 194 -6.12 25.47 26.07
C GLY A 194 -7.10 25.36 24.91
N LYS A 195 -7.57 26.49 24.38
CA LYS A 195 -8.60 26.50 23.35
C LYS A 195 -8.06 25.84 22.08
N ASP A 196 -8.78 24.80 21.66
CA ASP A 196 -8.65 24.09 20.38
C ASP A 196 -8.32 25.04 19.22
N ALA A 197 -7.24 24.70 18.49
CA ALA A 197 -6.65 25.50 17.41
C ALA A 197 -7.64 25.84 16.29
N VAL A 198 -8.68 25.01 16.07
CA VAL A 198 -9.68 25.22 15.01
C VAL A 198 -11.05 25.66 15.57
N ALA A 199 -11.09 26.12 16.84
CA ALA A 199 -12.31 26.60 17.47
C ALA A 199 -12.78 27.97 16.97
N GLY A 200 -11.90 28.79 16.41
CA GLY A 200 -12.24 30.12 15.93
C GLY A 200 -12.94 30.96 17.02
N GLY A 201 -14.15 31.45 16.78
CA GLY A 201 -14.95 32.23 17.74
C GLY A 201 -15.80 31.40 18.72
N ASP A 202 -15.79 30.07 18.61
CA ASP A 202 -16.60 29.19 19.48
C ASP A 202 -16.08 29.25 20.93
N ALA A 203 -17.00 29.39 21.88
CA ALA A 203 -16.71 29.46 23.32
C ALA A 203 -17.10 28.18 24.07
N SER A 204 -17.67 27.19 23.37
CA SER A 204 -17.99 25.88 23.95
C SER A 204 -16.71 25.12 24.30
N ILE A 205 -16.79 24.34 25.39
CA ILE A 205 -15.71 23.41 25.75
C ILE A 205 -15.67 22.33 24.67
N ARG A 206 -14.54 22.15 24.00
CA ARG A 206 -14.43 21.23 22.87
C ARG A 206 -13.04 20.65 22.70
N PHE A 207 -13.00 19.54 21.98
CA PHE A 207 -11.79 18.88 21.53
C PHE A 207 -12.00 18.35 20.11
N THR A 208 -11.07 18.57 19.19
CA THR A 208 -11.17 18.21 17.76
C THR A 208 -10.09 17.24 17.32
N ALA A 209 -10.47 15.97 17.26
CA ALA A 209 -9.64 14.97 16.61
C ALA A 209 -9.76 15.06 15.08
N VAL A 210 -8.73 14.64 14.35
CA VAL A 210 -8.75 14.60 12.88
C VAL A 210 -8.12 13.31 12.35
N ILE A 211 -8.70 12.76 11.28
CA ILE A 211 -8.00 11.72 10.51
C ILE A 211 -6.99 12.40 9.59
N PRO A 212 -5.68 12.15 9.74
CA PRO A 212 -4.67 12.78 8.88
C PRO A 212 -4.90 12.42 7.40
N GLN A 213 -4.67 13.38 6.51
CA GLN A 213 -4.62 13.09 5.07
C GLN A 213 -3.30 12.45 4.70
N SER A 214 -3.36 11.41 3.86
CA SER A 214 -2.16 10.81 3.28
C SER A 214 -1.45 11.81 2.38
N ILE A 215 -0.14 11.84 2.49
CA ILE A 215 0.73 12.58 1.59
C ILE A 215 1.18 11.59 0.52
N ALA A 216 0.59 11.71 -0.68
CA ALA A 216 0.99 10.93 -1.83
C ALA A 216 2.39 11.32 -2.32
N GLN A 217 3.19 10.33 -2.66
CA GLN A 217 4.56 10.48 -3.15
C GLN A 217 4.89 9.49 -4.25
N GLU A 218 5.75 9.92 -5.15
CA GLU A 218 6.23 9.10 -6.25
C GLU A 218 7.61 8.53 -5.90
N LEU A 219 7.78 7.24 -6.16
CA LEU A 219 9.07 6.57 -6.06
C LEU A 219 9.58 6.23 -7.47
N PRO A 220 10.84 6.52 -7.83
CA PRO A 220 11.38 6.02 -9.07
C PRO A 220 11.49 4.49 -9.00
N GLY A 221 11.00 3.79 -10.02
CA GLY A 221 11.02 2.33 -10.09
C GLY A 221 11.27 1.85 -11.51
N ASP A 222 11.69 0.61 -11.66
CA ASP A 222 12.08 0.03 -12.94
C ASP A 222 11.91 -1.49 -12.94
N MET A 223 12.04 -2.10 -14.11
CA MET A 223 12.14 -3.54 -14.28
C MET A 223 13.42 -3.88 -15.04
N LEU A 224 14.11 -4.95 -14.63
CA LEU A 224 15.39 -5.35 -15.18
C LEU A 224 15.41 -6.83 -15.54
N THR A 225 16.23 -7.16 -16.52
CA THR A 225 16.68 -8.53 -16.80
C THR A 225 18.18 -8.61 -16.52
N GLY A 226 18.55 -9.26 -15.41
CA GLY A 226 19.90 -9.13 -14.86
C GLY A 226 20.18 -7.68 -14.41
N SER A 227 21.09 -6.98 -15.09
CA SER A 227 21.41 -5.57 -14.83
C SER A 227 20.90 -4.61 -15.91
N ASP A 228 20.23 -5.14 -16.94
CA ASP A 228 19.79 -4.36 -18.10
C ASP A 228 18.35 -3.85 -17.88
N THR A 229 18.17 -2.53 -18.00
CA THR A 229 16.86 -1.85 -17.94
C THR A 229 16.16 -1.82 -19.28
N THR A 230 16.81 -2.30 -20.35
CA THR A 230 16.34 -2.28 -21.75
C THR A 230 16.17 -0.88 -22.34
N HIS A 231 16.75 0.13 -21.69
CA HIS A 231 16.75 1.52 -22.14
C HIS A 231 17.51 1.72 -23.46
N GLU A 232 18.68 1.10 -23.60
CA GLU A 232 19.55 1.28 -24.76
C GLU A 232 19.07 0.48 -25.98
N ALA A 233 18.60 -0.74 -25.74
CA ALA A 233 18.12 -1.64 -26.78
C ALA A 233 17.23 -2.74 -26.17
N THR A 234 16.39 -3.34 -27.03
CA THR A 234 15.56 -4.50 -26.66
C THR A 234 16.41 -5.78 -26.70
N PRO A 235 16.72 -6.42 -25.56
CA PRO A 235 17.51 -7.64 -25.55
C PRO A 235 16.77 -8.83 -26.19
N GLU A 236 17.56 -9.75 -26.75
CA GLU A 236 17.04 -10.94 -27.43
C GLU A 236 17.00 -12.17 -26.51
N VAL A 237 15.94 -12.96 -26.60
CA VAL A 237 15.77 -14.21 -25.84
C VAL A 237 15.42 -15.38 -26.76
N ALA A 238 15.77 -16.60 -26.34
CA ALA A 238 15.44 -17.82 -27.06
C ALA A 238 14.10 -18.41 -26.59
N VAL A 239 13.38 -19.07 -27.50
CA VAL A 239 12.15 -19.78 -27.16
C VAL A 239 12.46 -21.01 -26.30
N GLY A 240 11.54 -21.36 -25.38
CA GLY A 240 11.73 -22.48 -24.45
C GLY A 240 12.73 -22.23 -23.31
N SER A 241 13.41 -21.09 -23.30
CA SER A 241 14.32 -20.69 -22.22
C SER A 241 13.57 -20.21 -20.97
N SER A 242 14.32 -20.06 -19.88
CA SER A 242 13.85 -19.42 -18.65
C SER A 242 14.67 -18.18 -18.36
N ILE A 243 13.99 -17.13 -17.89
CA ILE A 243 14.59 -15.84 -17.55
C ILE A 243 14.20 -15.43 -16.13
N ASN A 244 14.92 -14.45 -15.59
CA ASN A 244 14.59 -13.81 -14.33
C ASN A 244 14.26 -12.35 -14.62
N LEU A 245 13.22 -11.83 -13.98
CA LEU A 245 12.89 -10.40 -14.02
C LEU A 245 12.99 -9.82 -12.62
N THR A 246 13.59 -8.65 -12.52
CA THR A 246 13.85 -7.96 -11.25
C THR A 246 13.11 -6.64 -11.23
N GLY A 247 12.18 -6.48 -10.28
CA GLY A 247 11.62 -5.17 -9.98
C GLY A 247 12.61 -4.36 -9.14
N LEU A 248 12.74 -3.07 -9.45
CA LEU A 248 13.57 -2.10 -8.74
C LEU A 248 12.72 -0.94 -8.27
N VAL A 249 12.94 -0.48 -7.04
CA VAL A 249 12.41 0.80 -6.56
C VAL A 249 13.49 1.57 -5.81
N LYS A 250 13.54 2.89 -5.99
CA LYS A 250 14.47 3.79 -5.32
C LYS A 250 13.78 4.45 -4.13
N ILE A 251 14.41 4.36 -2.96
CA ILE A 251 13.88 4.87 -1.68
C ILE A 251 14.50 6.21 -1.26
N ASP A 252 15.11 6.96 -2.18
CA ASP A 252 15.67 8.29 -1.93
C ASP A 252 14.64 9.22 -1.27
N THR A 253 13.43 9.26 -1.83
CA THR A 253 12.30 10.05 -1.31
C THR A 253 11.98 9.69 0.14
N ILE A 254 11.99 8.40 0.49
CA ILE A 254 11.71 7.92 1.86
C ILE A 254 12.81 8.38 2.82
N LYS A 255 14.09 8.26 2.43
CA LYS A 255 15.22 8.74 3.26
C LYS A 255 15.15 10.26 3.48
N GLN A 256 14.75 11.03 2.47
CA GLN A 256 14.54 12.48 2.58
C GLN A 256 13.34 12.82 3.47
N GLN A 257 12.25 12.06 3.39
CA GLN A 257 11.07 12.24 4.25
C GLN A 257 11.42 12.05 5.72
N MET A 258 12.22 11.03 6.05
CA MET A 258 12.74 10.86 7.41
C MET A 258 13.51 12.12 7.85
N ALA A 259 14.53 12.56 7.11
CA ALA A 259 15.26 13.78 7.46
C ALA A 259 14.35 15.02 7.65
N ALA A 260 13.31 15.17 6.83
CA ALA A 260 12.35 16.26 6.95
C ALA A 260 11.49 16.16 8.23
N ILE A 261 11.11 14.94 8.65
CA ILE A 261 10.37 14.70 9.90
C ILE A 261 11.21 15.13 11.10
N GLU A 262 12.48 14.71 11.16
CA GLU A 262 13.41 15.09 12.22
C GLU A 262 13.54 16.61 12.36
N GLY A 263 13.58 17.31 11.22
CA GLY A 263 13.60 18.77 11.15
C GLY A 263 12.38 19.44 11.80
N ARG A 264 11.19 18.85 11.74
CA ARG A 264 9.96 19.42 12.34
C ARG A 264 10.00 19.48 13.87
N PHE A 265 10.78 18.59 14.47
CA PHE A 265 11.05 18.57 15.92
C PHE A 265 12.24 19.45 16.33
N GLY A 266 12.90 20.12 15.38
CA GLY A 266 14.11 20.90 15.63
C GLY A 266 15.38 20.06 15.72
N ASN A 267 15.40 18.88 15.10
CA ASN A 267 16.52 17.94 15.09
C ASN A 267 17.05 17.52 16.48
N PRO A 268 16.19 17.05 17.40
CA PRO A 268 16.65 16.47 18.66
C PRO A 268 17.30 15.10 18.39
N ASP A 269 17.92 14.51 19.43
CA ASP A 269 18.30 13.09 19.38
C ASP A 269 17.06 12.23 19.11
N GLY A 270 17.06 11.48 18.00
CA GLY A 270 15.96 10.62 17.59
C GLY A 270 15.57 9.54 18.62
N GLY A 271 16.44 9.21 19.58
CA GLY A 271 16.09 8.32 20.70
C GLY A 271 15.10 8.95 21.69
N THR A 272 14.93 10.27 21.66
CA THR A 272 14.00 11.03 22.53
C THR A 272 12.61 11.23 21.92
N ILE A 273 12.42 10.81 20.67
CA ILE A 273 11.13 10.84 19.99
C ILE A 273 10.58 9.41 19.97
N ALA A 274 9.53 9.18 20.75
CA ALA A 274 8.79 7.93 20.71
C ALA A 274 8.04 7.83 19.38
N VAL A 275 8.02 6.65 18.77
CA VAL A 275 7.31 6.36 17.53
C VAL A 275 6.38 5.18 17.75
N ASP A 276 5.15 5.34 17.28
CA ASP A 276 4.13 4.30 17.29
C ASP A 276 3.69 4.08 15.84
N VAL A 277 4.28 3.05 15.20
CA VAL A 277 3.97 2.67 13.83
C VAL A 277 2.57 2.08 13.78
N LYS A 278 1.72 2.67 12.95
CA LYS A 278 0.31 2.32 12.81
C LYS A 278 0.08 1.37 11.66
N ASN A 279 0.56 1.75 10.47
CA ASN A 279 0.44 0.99 9.24
C ASN A 279 1.81 0.99 8.54
N PHE A 280 2.15 -0.13 7.92
CA PHE A 280 3.27 -0.21 6.99
C PHE A 280 3.01 -1.34 6.00
N GLY A 281 3.19 -1.07 4.72
CA GLY A 281 3.14 -2.11 3.71
C GLY A 281 3.66 -1.61 2.37
N PHE A 282 4.26 -2.51 1.60
CA PHE A 282 4.40 -2.34 0.16
C PHE A 282 3.74 -3.52 -0.55
N THR A 283 3.27 -3.26 -1.76
CA THR A 283 2.80 -4.28 -2.69
C THR A 283 3.46 -4.02 -4.04
N ALA A 284 4.21 -5.00 -4.53
CA ALA A 284 4.73 -5.01 -5.88
C ALA A 284 3.92 -6.01 -6.71
N THR A 285 3.59 -5.65 -7.95
CA THR A 285 3.01 -6.59 -8.91
C THR A 285 3.81 -6.58 -10.20
N MET A 286 3.87 -7.74 -10.85
CA MET A 286 4.45 -7.91 -12.17
C MET A 286 3.52 -8.76 -13.02
N THR A 287 3.26 -8.31 -14.24
CA THR A 287 2.45 -9.03 -15.22
C THR A 287 3.30 -9.34 -16.43
N VAL A 288 3.38 -10.62 -16.79
CA VAL A 288 4.06 -11.08 -18.01
C VAL A 288 3.05 -11.22 -19.15
N PRO A 289 3.44 -11.05 -20.42
CA PRO A 289 2.52 -11.14 -21.55
C PRO A 289 2.17 -12.59 -21.91
N GLU A 290 1.25 -12.76 -22.86
CA GLU A 290 1.07 -14.03 -23.57
C GLU A 290 2.40 -14.49 -24.20
N GLY A 291 2.69 -15.78 -24.16
CA GLY A 291 3.98 -16.34 -24.55
C GLY A 291 5.01 -16.41 -23.41
N MET A 292 4.69 -15.87 -22.23
CA MET A 292 5.44 -16.12 -21.00
C MET A 292 4.58 -16.86 -19.96
N THR A 293 5.23 -17.60 -19.07
CA THR A 293 4.56 -18.28 -17.95
C THR A 293 5.36 -18.12 -16.67
N LEU A 294 4.69 -17.64 -15.62
CA LEU A 294 5.25 -17.57 -14.27
C LEU A 294 5.39 -18.98 -13.67
N PRO A 295 6.40 -19.24 -12.82
CA PRO A 295 6.52 -20.52 -12.13
C PRO A 295 5.30 -20.76 -11.22
N ALA A 296 4.62 -21.89 -11.41
CA ALA A 296 3.41 -22.22 -10.63
C ALA A 296 3.70 -22.54 -9.16
N ASP A 297 4.94 -22.94 -8.87
CA ASP A 297 5.46 -23.29 -7.56
C ASP A 297 6.28 -22.17 -6.91
N LEU A 298 6.24 -20.95 -7.46
CA LEU A 298 6.98 -19.81 -6.92
C LEU A 298 6.58 -19.53 -5.46
N THR A 299 7.54 -19.65 -4.54
CA THR A 299 7.31 -19.46 -3.11
C THR A 299 7.78 -18.09 -2.60
N LYS A 300 7.37 -17.72 -1.37
CA LYS A 300 7.92 -16.58 -0.64
C LYS A 300 9.43 -16.73 -0.46
N GLU A 301 9.92 -17.93 -0.17
CA GLU A 301 11.32 -18.21 0.08
C GLU A 301 12.19 -18.01 -1.17
N ASP A 302 11.69 -18.36 -2.35
CA ASP A 302 12.40 -18.17 -3.61
C ASP A 302 12.62 -16.70 -3.91
N VAL A 303 11.57 -15.90 -3.75
CA VAL A 303 11.61 -14.44 -3.96
C VAL A 303 12.42 -13.75 -2.86
N ALA A 304 12.28 -14.16 -1.60
CA ALA A 304 13.00 -13.57 -0.47
C ALA A 304 14.52 -13.80 -0.53
N LYS A 305 14.96 -14.97 -1.00
CA LYS A 305 16.40 -15.24 -1.23
C LYS A 305 16.99 -14.39 -2.36
N ALA A 306 16.16 -13.96 -3.30
CA ALA A 306 16.56 -13.16 -4.46
C ALA A 306 16.19 -11.67 -4.31
N ALA A 307 15.80 -11.26 -3.10
CA ALA A 307 15.57 -9.86 -2.76
C ALA A 307 16.85 -9.23 -2.21
N GLU A 308 17.12 -8.00 -2.61
CA GLU A 308 18.31 -7.25 -2.20
C GLU A 308 17.91 -5.87 -1.66
N GLY A 309 18.66 -5.42 -0.65
CA GLY A 309 18.48 -4.08 -0.06
C GLY A 309 17.36 -3.98 0.98
N LEU A 310 16.60 -5.04 1.27
CA LEU A 310 15.55 -4.98 2.30
C LEU A 310 16.12 -4.76 3.73
N GLY A 311 17.38 -5.13 3.98
CA GLY A 311 17.96 -5.09 5.32
C GLY A 311 17.28 -6.07 6.28
N ASP A 312 17.52 -5.90 7.59
CA ASP A 312 17.04 -6.84 8.60
C ASP A 312 15.63 -6.55 9.13
N THR A 313 15.11 -5.34 8.91
CA THR A 313 13.82 -4.91 9.48
C THR A 313 12.62 -5.27 8.61
N PHE A 314 12.80 -5.21 7.29
CA PHE A 314 11.73 -5.43 6.33
C PHE A 314 11.75 -6.88 5.82
N GLU A 315 10.59 -7.41 5.46
CA GLU A 315 10.46 -8.74 4.87
C GLU A 315 9.40 -8.80 3.77
N ILE A 316 9.52 -9.79 2.89
CA ILE A 316 8.41 -10.21 2.04
C ILE A 316 7.45 -11.03 2.89
N THR A 317 6.19 -10.63 2.99
CA THR A 317 5.17 -11.32 3.78
C THR A 317 4.36 -12.31 2.96
N GLY A 318 4.29 -12.14 1.63
CA GLY A 318 3.52 -13.01 0.76
C GLY A 318 3.91 -12.91 -0.71
N VAL A 319 3.72 -14.01 -1.42
CA VAL A 319 3.85 -14.13 -2.88
C VAL A 319 2.62 -14.87 -3.39
N LYS A 320 1.94 -14.31 -4.39
CA LYS A 320 0.74 -14.88 -4.98
C LYS A 320 0.83 -14.82 -6.51
N VAL A 321 0.71 -15.97 -7.16
CA VAL A 321 0.67 -16.09 -8.62
C VAL A 321 -0.76 -16.35 -9.07
N GLU A 322 -1.26 -15.52 -9.98
CA GLU A 322 -2.60 -15.61 -10.57
C GLU A 322 -2.50 -15.45 -12.09
N GLY A 323 -2.42 -16.58 -12.80
CA GLY A 323 -2.22 -16.58 -14.24
C GLY A 323 -0.89 -15.95 -14.64
N GLN A 324 -0.95 -14.81 -15.32
CA GLN A 324 0.21 -14.05 -15.80
C GLN A 324 0.70 -12.99 -14.81
N LYS A 325 0.03 -12.85 -13.65
CA LYS A 325 0.37 -11.84 -12.65
C LYS A 325 0.96 -12.48 -11.40
N VAL A 326 2.05 -11.91 -10.89
CA VAL A 326 2.56 -12.16 -9.54
C VAL A 326 2.37 -10.91 -8.68
N THR A 327 1.93 -11.12 -7.44
CA THR A 327 1.79 -10.09 -6.41
C THR A 327 2.69 -10.45 -5.23
N ILE A 328 3.52 -9.51 -4.81
CA ILE A 328 4.48 -9.66 -3.72
C ILE A 328 4.16 -8.59 -2.68
N THR A 329 3.88 -9.01 -1.44
CA THR A 329 3.59 -8.11 -0.33
C THR A 329 4.76 -8.03 0.62
N PHE A 330 4.99 -6.85 1.20
CA PHE A 330 6.08 -6.57 2.13
C PHE A 330 5.55 -6.05 3.45
N GLY A 331 6.29 -6.28 4.53
CA GLY A 331 5.94 -5.85 5.88
C GLY A 331 7.16 -5.65 6.76
N LEU A 332 6.89 -5.34 8.04
CA LEU A 332 7.89 -5.25 9.11
C LEU A 332 7.95 -6.57 9.86
N LYS A 333 9.15 -7.05 10.18
CA LYS A 333 9.32 -8.27 11.00
C LYS A 333 8.84 -8.06 12.44
N ASP A 334 9.13 -6.89 13.00
CA ASP A 334 8.71 -6.50 14.35
C ASP A 334 8.47 -4.98 14.40
N ALA A 335 7.23 -4.57 14.13
CA ALA A 335 6.83 -3.17 14.18
C ALA A 335 6.93 -2.57 15.59
N ALA A 336 6.71 -3.37 16.63
CA ALA A 336 6.75 -2.90 18.02
C ALA A 336 8.19 -2.56 18.46
N SER A 337 9.20 -3.18 17.84
CA SER A 337 10.61 -2.84 18.10
C SER A 337 11.00 -1.43 17.63
N LEU A 338 10.25 -0.84 16.68
CA LEU A 338 10.48 0.50 16.11
C LEU A 338 9.82 1.61 16.94
N ASP A 339 9.99 1.52 18.27
CA ASP A 339 9.37 2.38 19.29
C ASP A 339 9.95 3.81 19.37
N THR A 340 10.98 4.11 18.60
CA THR A 340 11.69 5.39 18.61
C THR A 340 12.09 5.80 17.20
N TYR A 341 12.16 7.11 16.99
CA TYR A 341 12.51 7.66 15.69
C TYR A 341 13.91 7.25 15.25
N ALA A 342 14.88 7.16 16.18
CA ALA A 342 16.22 6.66 15.88
C ALA A 342 16.22 5.21 15.34
N LYS A 343 15.42 4.31 15.91
CA LYS A 343 15.32 2.92 15.43
C LYS A 343 14.66 2.84 14.06
N LEU A 344 13.58 3.58 13.86
CA LEU A 344 12.92 3.67 12.54
C LEU A 344 13.88 4.24 11.48
N LYS A 345 14.59 5.32 11.80
CA LYS A 345 15.57 5.93 10.89
C LYS A 345 16.71 4.95 10.55
N ALA A 346 17.25 4.25 11.55
CA ALA A 346 18.30 3.26 11.34
C ALA A 346 17.83 2.10 10.44
N ALA A 347 16.59 1.64 10.60
CA ALA A 347 16.00 0.62 9.74
C ALA A 347 15.94 1.09 8.27
N VAL A 348 15.46 2.31 8.03
CA VAL A 348 15.37 2.90 6.68
C VAL A 348 16.75 3.17 6.08
N ASP A 349 17.71 3.65 6.88
CA ASP A 349 19.07 3.93 6.43
C ASP A 349 19.82 2.64 6.03
N ALA A 350 19.59 1.54 6.76
CA ALA A 350 20.15 0.23 6.48
C ALA A 350 19.56 -0.44 5.22
N SER A 351 18.41 0.05 4.74
CA SER A 351 17.84 -0.39 3.48
C SER A 351 18.56 0.23 2.27
N GLY A 352 18.66 -0.56 1.21
CA GLY A 352 19.34 -0.21 -0.03
C GLY A 352 20.47 -1.19 -0.37
N VAL A 353 20.55 -1.60 -1.63
CA VAL A 353 21.66 -2.44 -2.14
C VAL A 353 22.98 -1.71 -1.93
N ASN A 354 23.95 -2.36 -1.27
CA ASN A 354 25.28 -1.82 -0.96
C ASN A 354 25.27 -0.45 -0.26
N GLY A 355 24.25 -0.17 0.57
CA GLY A 355 24.09 1.11 1.25
C GLY A 355 23.55 2.24 0.38
N GLY A 356 23.14 1.94 -0.86
CA GLY A 356 22.46 2.87 -1.76
C GLY A 356 20.98 3.07 -1.40
N THR A 357 20.16 3.29 -2.42
CA THR A 357 18.71 3.51 -2.28
C THR A 357 17.88 2.54 -3.12
N GLU A 358 18.51 1.61 -3.82
CA GLU A 358 17.80 0.62 -4.62
C GLU A 358 17.31 -0.53 -3.74
N LEU A 359 16.04 -0.89 -3.87
CA LEU A 359 15.49 -2.16 -3.43
C LEU A 359 15.19 -3.00 -4.65
N LYS A 360 15.64 -4.24 -4.66
CA LYS A 360 15.48 -5.16 -5.80
C LYS A 360 14.79 -6.43 -5.38
N VAL A 361 13.85 -6.90 -6.19
CA VAL A 361 13.14 -8.15 -5.96
C VAL A 361 13.05 -8.92 -7.27
N THR A 362 13.64 -10.11 -7.28
CA THR A 362 13.72 -10.94 -8.48
C THR A 362 12.69 -12.06 -8.44
N VAL A 363 11.97 -12.22 -9.54
CA VAL A 363 11.10 -13.37 -9.82
C VAL A 363 11.86 -14.30 -10.76
N PRO A 364 12.37 -15.44 -10.25
CA PRO A 364 13.16 -16.35 -11.05
C PRO A 364 12.31 -17.26 -11.94
N GLY A 365 12.93 -17.81 -13.00
CA GLY A 365 12.40 -19.00 -13.69
C GLY A 365 11.19 -18.78 -14.59
N ILE A 366 10.94 -17.54 -15.03
CA ILE A 366 9.85 -17.22 -15.96
C ILE A 366 10.12 -17.89 -17.30
N LYS A 367 9.19 -18.72 -17.78
CA LYS A 367 9.38 -19.53 -18.98
C LYS A 367 8.91 -18.81 -20.23
N ILE A 368 9.72 -18.86 -21.28
CA ILE A 368 9.35 -18.40 -22.62
C ILE A 368 8.75 -19.57 -23.41
N ALA A 369 7.58 -19.37 -24.02
CA ALA A 369 6.92 -20.38 -24.83
C ALA A 369 7.79 -20.82 -26.02
N SER A 370 7.71 -22.10 -26.40
CA SER A 370 8.58 -22.72 -27.41
C SER A 370 8.16 -22.45 -28.85
N ASP A 371 6.93 -21.98 -29.06
CA ASP A 371 6.23 -21.86 -30.34
C ASP A 371 6.12 -20.41 -30.84
N LEU A 372 6.81 -19.47 -30.18
CA LEU A 372 6.80 -18.07 -30.57
C LEU A 372 7.59 -17.83 -31.87
N ALA A 373 7.07 -16.94 -32.70
CA ALA A 373 7.74 -16.54 -33.94
C ALA A 373 8.97 -15.67 -33.64
N ALA A 374 10.00 -15.78 -34.49
CA ALA A 374 11.16 -14.90 -34.45
C ALA A 374 10.72 -13.43 -34.56
N GLY A 375 11.33 -12.57 -33.75
CA GLY A 375 11.06 -11.15 -33.72
C GLY A 375 9.81 -10.73 -32.92
N THR A 376 9.05 -11.66 -32.35
CA THR A 376 7.97 -11.36 -31.40
C THR A 376 8.52 -10.55 -30.23
N VAL A 377 7.85 -9.46 -29.86
CA VAL A 377 8.19 -8.64 -28.70
C VAL A 377 7.33 -9.08 -27.50
N LEU A 378 7.97 -9.28 -26.37
CA LEU A 378 7.36 -9.67 -25.11
C LEU A 378 7.59 -8.54 -24.10
N THR A 379 6.54 -7.81 -23.76
CA THR A 379 6.58 -6.68 -22.81
C THR A 379 5.90 -7.07 -21.50
N SER A 380 6.67 -7.05 -20.42
CA SER A 380 6.15 -7.22 -19.06
C SER A 380 5.97 -5.87 -18.40
N THR A 381 4.99 -5.75 -17.50
CA THR A 381 4.69 -4.51 -16.78
C THR A 381 4.72 -4.73 -15.27
N GLY A 382 5.01 -3.67 -14.52
CA GLY A 382 5.09 -3.69 -13.07
C GLY A 382 4.36 -2.54 -12.41
N THR A 383 4.01 -2.72 -11.15
CA THR A 383 3.52 -1.64 -10.27
C THR A 383 4.12 -1.82 -8.89
N VAL A 384 4.42 -0.73 -8.19
CA VAL A 384 4.71 -0.78 -6.76
C VAL A 384 3.87 0.30 -6.06
N THR A 385 3.15 -0.10 -5.02
CA THR A 385 2.45 0.83 -4.13
C THR A 385 2.89 0.57 -2.69
N GLY A 386 2.80 1.56 -1.83
CA GLY A 386 3.06 1.39 -0.41
C GLY A 386 2.34 2.41 0.45
N GLU A 387 2.27 2.10 1.74
CA GLU A 387 1.70 2.96 2.76
C GLU A 387 2.58 2.97 4.01
N PHE A 388 2.61 4.09 4.71
CA PHE A 388 3.20 4.19 6.04
C PHE A 388 2.41 5.17 6.90
N GLY A 389 2.05 4.72 8.09
CA GLY A 389 1.41 5.51 9.12
C GLY A 389 2.20 5.42 10.42
N ALA A 390 2.53 6.54 11.05
CA ALA A 390 3.09 6.57 12.40
C ALA A 390 2.65 7.81 13.19
N VAL A 391 2.72 7.70 14.52
CA VAL A 391 2.64 8.84 15.44
C VAL A 391 4.01 9.01 16.09
N ALA A 392 4.60 10.20 16.00
CA ALA A 392 5.81 10.55 16.72
C ALA A 392 5.50 11.51 17.87
N THR A 393 6.08 11.26 19.04
CA THR A 393 5.88 12.08 20.24
C THR A 393 7.23 12.47 20.83
N SER A 394 7.49 13.76 20.96
CA SER A 394 8.71 14.26 21.59
C SER A 394 8.66 14.11 23.12
N ALA A 395 9.81 14.26 23.77
CA ALA A 395 9.90 14.32 25.24
C ALA A 395 9.08 15.46 25.88
N SER A 396 8.77 16.53 25.13
CA SER A 396 7.91 17.62 25.61
C SER A 396 6.41 17.31 25.48
N GLY A 397 6.06 16.14 24.92
CA GLY A 397 4.67 15.75 24.62
C GLY A 397 4.16 16.28 23.28
N ARG A 398 4.98 16.99 22.49
CA ARG A 398 4.58 17.43 21.15
C ARG A 398 4.41 16.22 20.25
N ARG A 399 3.23 16.10 19.62
CA ARG A 399 2.86 15.00 18.74
C ARG A 399 2.87 15.44 17.28
N GLU A 400 3.35 14.56 16.41
CA GLU A 400 3.23 14.69 14.95
C GLU A 400 2.76 13.36 14.38
N VAL A 401 1.92 13.41 13.35
CA VAL A 401 1.40 12.21 12.69
C VAL A 401 1.80 12.21 11.22
N PHE A 402 2.29 11.07 10.76
CA PHE A 402 2.78 10.90 9.39
C PHE A 402 1.95 9.82 8.72
N VAL A 403 1.36 10.16 7.58
CA VAL A 403 0.69 9.22 6.69
C VAL A 403 1.21 9.46 5.28
N PHE A 404 1.86 8.45 4.70
CA PHE A 404 2.40 8.50 3.35
C PHE A 404 1.80 7.38 2.52
N ASP A 405 1.44 7.73 1.29
CA ASP A 405 1.13 6.75 0.25
C ASP A 405 2.20 6.89 -0.84
N TRP A 406 2.80 5.76 -1.22
CA TRP A 406 3.80 5.72 -2.27
C TRP A 406 3.26 4.99 -3.49
N THR A 407 3.56 5.53 -4.67
CA THR A 407 3.37 4.84 -5.95
C THR A 407 4.64 4.96 -6.76
N ALA A 408 5.11 3.84 -7.32
CA ALA A 408 6.29 3.88 -8.17
C ALA A 408 5.95 4.24 -9.62
N LYS A 409 6.86 4.96 -10.25
CA LYS A 409 6.82 5.32 -11.67
C LYS A 409 8.13 4.96 -12.35
N GLN A 410 8.07 4.71 -13.66
CA GLN A 410 9.24 4.39 -14.46
C GLN A 410 10.39 5.40 -14.23
N LEU A 411 11.56 4.88 -13.91
CA LEU A 411 12.79 5.65 -13.81
C LEU A 411 13.16 6.14 -15.21
N ALA A 412 13.31 7.45 -15.37
CA ALA A 412 13.53 8.08 -16.68
C ALA A 412 14.76 7.52 -17.42
N ASP A 413 15.90 7.42 -16.74
CA ASP A 413 17.15 6.90 -17.30
C ASP A 413 17.13 5.37 -17.51
N GLY A 414 16.11 4.69 -16.96
CA GLY A 414 15.90 3.25 -17.10
C GLY A 414 14.78 2.89 -18.08
N LYS A 415 14.08 3.87 -18.64
CA LYS A 415 12.88 3.67 -19.44
C LYS A 415 13.12 2.75 -20.63
N ASP A 416 12.42 1.62 -20.70
CA ASP A 416 12.45 0.67 -21.82
C ASP A 416 12.38 1.38 -23.18
N ALA A 417 13.23 0.94 -24.12
CA ALA A 417 13.38 1.57 -25.44
C ALA A 417 12.08 1.61 -26.27
N LEU A 418 11.12 0.74 -25.95
CA LEU A 418 9.82 0.65 -26.63
C LEU A 418 8.67 1.30 -25.84
N ALA A 419 8.94 1.89 -24.67
CA ALA A 419 7.92 2.51 -23.84
C ALA A 419 7.30 3.75 -24.51
N THR A 420 5.97 3.82 -24.49
CA THR A 420 5.20 4.90 -25.11
C THR A 420 4.82 6.02 -24.16
N ASP A 421 5.01 5.83 -22.86
CA ASP A 421 4.76 6.80 -21.79
C ASP A 421 5.88 6.79 -20.74
N ASP A 422 5.88 7.77 -19.83
CA ASP A 422 6.92 7.96 -18.83
C ASP A 422 6.56 7.40 -17.45
N ASP A 423 5.35 6.84 -17.28
CA ASP A 423 4.84 6.42 -15.98
C ASP A 423 4.88 4.91 -15.79
N THR A 424 4.60 4.14 -16.84
CA THR A 424 4.44 2.68 -16.80
C THR A 424 5.79 1.99 -16.63
N ILE A 425 5.96 1.30 -15.51
CA ILE A 425 7.12 0.41 -15.32
C ILE A 425 6.98 -0.76 -16.28
N GLN A 426 7.87 -0.86 -17.26
CA GLN A 426 7.84 -1.92 -18.26
C GLN A 426 9.23 -2.36 -18.69
N LEU A 427 9.32 -3.58 -19.21
CA LEU A 427 10.53 -4.11 -19.82
C LEU A 427 10.15 -4.97 -21.03
N SER A 428 10.79 -4.72 -22.17
CA SER A 428 10.56 -5.45 -23.40
C SER A 428 11.74 -6.34 -23.78
N MET A 429 11.45 -7.55 -24.25
CA MET A 429 12.40 -8.46 -24.85
C MET A 429 11.92 -8.89 -26.24
N LYS A 430 12.83 -9.35 -27.08
CA LYS A 430 12.51 -9.82 -28.43
C LYS A 430 12.94 -11.26 -28.64
N ILE A 431 12.12 -12.08 -29.31
CA ILE A 431 12.53 -13.43 -29.69
C ILE A 431 13.63 -13.37 -30.74
N ALA A 432 14.78 -13.95 -30.43
CA ALA A 432 15.95 -13.99 -31.30
C ALA A 432 15.64 -14.76 -32.59
N SER A 433 16.21 -14.31 -33.72
CA SER A 433 16.12 -15.00 -35.00
C SER A 433 17.41 -15.77 -35.30
N GLY A 434 17.29 -17.00 -35.79
CA GLY A 434 18.40 -17.82 -36.29
C GLY A 434 18.21 -18.20 -37.76
N THR A 435 19.31 -18.53 -38.42
CA THR A 435 19.34 -18.86 -39.85
C THR A 435 20.08 -20.19 -40.09
N VAL A 436 19.49 -21.06 -40.91
CA VAL A 436 20.13 -22.29 -41.41
C VAL A 436 20.19 -22.21 -42.92
N THR A 437 21.40 -22.28 -43.48
CA THR A 437 21.62 -22.36 -44.93
C THR A 437 21.79 -23.81 -45.34
N VAL A 438 20.95 -24.30 -46.25
CA VAL A 438 21.03 -25.65 -46.81
C VAL A 438 21.75 -25.58 -48.16
N LYS A 439 22.81 -26.36 -48.33
CA LYS A 439 23.63 -26.43 -49.54
C LYS A 439 23.60 -27.84 -50.14
N TYR A 440 23.67 -27.92 -51.46
CA TYR A 440 23.66 -29.17 -52.21
C TYR A 440 24.92 -29.25 -53.07
N MET A 441 25.85 -30.14 -52.72
CA MET A 441 27.16 -30.25 -53.35
C MET A 441 27.41 -31.64 -53.93
N ASP A 442 28.26 -31.73 -54.96
CA ASP A 442 28.82 -33.01 -55.41
C ASP A 442 30.01 -33.47 -54.55
N GLU A 443 30.55 -34.65 -54.84
CA GLU A 443 31.73 -35.20 -54.16
C GLU A 443 33.01 -34.36 -54.35
N GLN A 444 33.04 -33.47 -55.35
CA GLN A 444 34.14 -32.56 -55.63
C GLN A 444 33.97 -31.20 -54.93
N GLY A 445 32.85 -31.00 -54.21
CA GLY A 445 32.53 -29.76 -53.53
C GLY A 445 31.92 -28.68 -54.42
N ASN A 446 31.50 -29.01 -55.64
CA ASN A 446 30.79 -28.08 -56.51
C ASN A 446 29.32 -28.02 -56.12
N GLU A 447 28.76 -26.81 -56.12
CA GLU A 447 27.33 -26.63 -55.90
C GLU A 447 26.55 -27.11 -57.12
N ILE A 448 25.61 -28.02 -56.89
CA ILE A 448 24.79 -28.66 -57.94
C ILE A 448 23.33 -28.22 -57.92
N ALA A 449 22.91 -27.50 -56.88
CA ALA A 449 21.64 -26.78 -56.80
C ALA A 449 21.78 -25.57 -55.86
N GLY A 450 21.04 -24.49 -56.15
CA GLY A 450 21.08 -23.26 -55.35
C GLY A 450 20.74 -23.49 -53.87
N PRO A 451 21.36 -22.74 -52.94
CA PRO A 451 21.13 -22.93 -51.52
C PRO A 451 19.74 -22.48 -51.11
N GLU A 452 19.24 -23.06 -50.03
CA GLU A 452 17.98 -22.68 -49.40
C GLU A 452 18.24 -22.09 -48.02
N THR A 453 17.41 -21.14 -47.60
CA THR A 453 17.56 -20.48 -46.30
C THR A 453 16.32 -20.74 -45.46
N LEU A 454 16.51 -21.37 -44.31
CA LEU A 454 15.49 -21.52 -43.28
C LEU A 454 15.71 -20.45 -42.22
N THR A 455 14.63 -19.82 -41.77
CA THR A 455 14.65 -18.85 -40.67
C THR A 455 13.64 -19.26 -39.62
N GLY A 456 13.98 -19.03 -38.35
CA GLY A 456 13.12 -19.38 -37.24
C GLY A 456 13.62 -18.80 -35.92
N ALA A 457 12.81 -18.93 -34.88
CA ALA A 457 13.19 -18.47 -33.55
C ALA A 457 14.35 -19.31 -33.02
N VAL A 458 15.35 -18.67 -32.39
CA VAL A 458 16.44 -19.41 -31.74
C VAL A 458 15.87 -20.32 -30.66
N GLY A 459 16.24 -21.60 -30.70
CA GLY A 459 15.69 -22.66 -29.86
C GLY A 459 14.54 -23.46 -30.49
N ALA A 460 13.87 -22.92 -31.52
CA ALA A 460 12.86 -23.66 -32.28
C ALA A 460 13.52 -24.75 -33.15
N ALA A 461 12.78 -25.82 -33.40
CA ALA A 461 13.25 -26.90 -34.25
C ALA A 461 13.28 -26.49 -35.74
N TYR A 462 14.24 -27.02 -36.49
CA TYR A 462 14.25 -27.02 -37.95
C TYR A 462 14.44 -28.43 -38.49
N THR A 463 13.99 -28.63 -39.73
CA THR A 463 14.31 -29.78 -40.56
C THR A 463 14.72 -29.26 -41.93
N ALA A 464 15.95 -29.58 -42.34
CA ALA A 464 16.44 -29.35 -43.68
C ALA A 464 15.96 -30.50 -44.59
N GLU A 465 15.56 -30.16 -45.82
CA GLU A 465 15.08 -31.16 -46.76
C GLU A 465 16.12 -31.43 -47.87
N LYS A 466 16.29 -32.71 -48.19
CA LYS A 466 17.04 -33.15 -49.35
C LYS A 466 16.30 -32.75 -50.61
N LYS A 467 17.05 -32.33 -51.62
CA LYS A 467 16.52 -32.02 -52.95
C LYS A 467 16.69 -33.22 -53.88
N SER A 468 15.69 -33.47 -54.72
CA SER A 468 15.86 -34.34 -55.89
C SER A 468 16.55 -33.54 -56.98
N ILE A 469 17.69 -34.02 -57.47
CA ILE A 469 18.56 -33.32 -58.42
C ILE A 469 18.82 -34.26 -59.60
N ASP A 470 18.46 -33.83 -60.81
CA ASP A 470 18.58 -34.67 -62.01
C ASP A 470 20.03 -35.11 -62.24
N GLY A 471 20.23 -36.42 -62.40
CA GLY A 471 21.54 -37.03 -62.61
C GLY A 471 22.40 -37.20 -61.35
N TYR A 472 21.85 -36.94 -60.16
CA TYR A 472 22.56 -37.05 -58.88
C TYR A 472 21.73 -37.83 -57.84
N GLU A 473 22.38 -38.65 -57.02
CA GLU A 473 21.78 -39.38 -55.91
C GLU A 473 22.41 -38.95 -54.58
N PHE A 474 21.59 -38.81 -53.52
CA PHE A 474 22.08 -38.42 -52.20
C PHE A 474 23.04 -39.46 -51.65
N LYS A 475 24.23 -39.01 -51.21
CA LYS A 475 25.25 -39.88 -50.62
C LYS A 475 25.27 -39.76 -49.10
N GLU A 476 25.59 -38.57 -48.58
CA GLU A 476 25.76 -38.33 -47.15
C GLU A 476 25.67 -36.84 -46.80
N LEU A 477 25.54 -36.52 -45.51
CA LEU A 477 25.79 -35.16 -45.03
C LEU A 477 27.30 -34.92 -44.97
N GLN A 478 27.74 -33.74 -45.39
CA GLN A 478 29.17 -33.39 -45.33
C GLN A 478 29.69 -33.47 -43.89
N LYS A 479 30.90 -34.00 -43.72
CA LYS A 479 31.60 -33.98 -42.43
C LYS A 479 31.78 -32.55 -41.91
N GLY A 480 31.33 -32.29 -40.69
CA GLY A 480 31.36 -30.95 -40.07
C GLY A 480 30.15 -30.07 -40.40
N SER A 481 29.18 -30.60 -41.15
CA SER A 481 27.89 -29.95 -41.36
C SER A 481 27.00 -30.01 -40.12
N ALA A 482 26.07 -29.06 -40.01
CA ALA A 482 24.97 -29.14 -39.05
C ALA A 482 24.06 -30.35 -39.34
N PRO A 483 23.37 -30.91 -38.34
CA PRO A 483 22.47 -32.04 -38.54
C PRO A 483 21.27 -31.68 -39.42
N GLU A 484 20.70 -32.66 -40.12
CA GLU A 484 19.49 -32.50 -40.95
C GLU A 484 18.28 -31.99 -40.14
N SER A 485 18.15 -32.41 -38.88
CA SER A 485 17.18 -31.87 -37.94
C SER A 485 17.88 -31.41 -36.67
N GLY A 486 17.54 -30.22 -36.21
CA GLY A 486 18.17 -29.58 -35.06
C GLY A 486 17.36 -28.41 -34.57
N THR A 487 18.00 -27.50 -33.82
CA THR A 487 17.38 -26.23 -33.40
C THR A 487 18.13 -25.05 -34.00
N PHE A 488 17.39 -23.99 -34.32
CA PHE A 488 17.99 -22.73 -34.75
C PHE A 488 18.87 -22.17 -33.63
N ALA A 489 20.09 -21.80 -33.99
CA ALA A 489 21.04 -21.13 -33.10
C ALA A 489 21.18 -19.65 -33.47
N LYS A 490 21.74 -18.85 -32.55
CA LYS A 490 22.07 -17.45 -32.81
C LYS A 490 23.19 -17.30 -33.86
N ALA A 491 24.11 -18.27 -33.90
CA ALA A 491 25.12 -18.35 -34.95
C ALA A 491 24.51 -19.02 -36.19
N ASP A 492 24.86 -18.51 -37.38
CA ASP A 492 24.42 -19.09 -38.64
C ASP A 492 24.88 -20.54 -38.78
N GLN A 493 23.95 -21.41 -39.16
CA GLN A 493 24.19 -22.84 -39.34
C GLN A 493 24.21 -23.19 -40.83
N THR A 494 24.97 -24.24 -41.20
CA THR A 494 24.99 -24.75 -42.58
C THR A 494 24.81 -26.27 -42.63
N VAL A 495 23.75 -26.70 -43.31
CA VAL A 495 23.48 -28.11 -43.65
C VAL A 495 23.95 -28.35 -45.08
N THR A 496 24.88 -29.26 -45.32
CA THR A 496 25.41 -29.56 -46.65
C THR A 496 25.15 -31.01 -47.00
N TYR A 497 24.29 -31.23 -47.97
CA TYR A 497 24.03 -32.53 -48.57
C TYR A 497 25.02 -32.80 -49.70
N VAL A 498 25.73 -33.94 -49.64
CA VAL A 498 26.67 -34.40 -50.67
C VAL A 498 25.98 -35.43 -51.55
N TYR A 499 26.09 -35.27 -52.86
CA TYR A 499 25.48 -36.15 -53.87
C TYR A 499 26.53 -36.78 -54.79
N GLN A 500 26.25 -38.00 -55.23
CA GLN A 500 27.04 -38.72 -56.22
C GLN A 500 26.35 -38.67 -57.58
N LYS A 501 27.11 -38.44 -58.65
CA LYS A 501 26.58 -38.43 -60.02
C LYS A 501 26.19 -39.85 -60.46
N VAL A 502 24.97 -40.01 -60.97
CA VAL A 502 24.48 -41.28 -61.50
C VAL A 502 25.11 -41.52 -62.87
N THR A 503 25.96 -42.54 -62.98
CA THR A 503 26.49 -43.00 -64.27
C THR A 503 25.51 -43.97 -64.90
N GLU A 504 24.94 -43.64 -66.07
CA GLU A 504 24.16 -44.62 -66.83
C GLU A 504 25.03 -45.86 -67.15
N PRO A 505 24.49 -47.09 -67.11
CA PRO A 505 25.22 -48.26 -67.57
C PRO A 505 25.48 -48.14 -69.07
N THR A 506 26.74 -48.01 -69.48
CA THR A 506 27.16 -48.14 -70.88
C THR A 506 26.77 -49.53 -71.40
N GLY A 507 25.83 -49.57 -72.34
CA GLY A 507 25.35 -50.80 -72.97
C GLY A 507 26.24 -51.37 -74.07
N GLY A 508 26.11 -52.70 -74.26
CA GLY A 508 26.36 -53.45 -75.51
C GLY A 508 26.91 -54.89 -75.30
N PRO A 509 26.63 -55.90 -76.17
CA PRO A 509 25.47 -56.17 -77.03
C PRO A 509 24.75 -57.49 -76.67
N THR A 510 23.52 -57.68 -77.15
CA THR A 510 22.75 -58.93 -77.00
C THR A 510 22.69 -59.66 -78.35
N ASP A 511 23.29 -60.84 -78.42
CA ASP A 511 23.01 -61.84 -79.47
C ASP A 511 21.88 -62.79 -79.02
N GLU A 512 21.14 -63.26 -80.02
CA GLU A 512 19.84 -63.95 -80.01
C GLU A 512 19.98 -65.50 -79.79
N PRO A 513 18.95 -66.35 -80.00
CA PRO A 513 18.08 -66.97 -78.99
C PRO A 513 18.19 -68.52 -78.85
N SER A 514 17.58 -69.12 -77.81
CA SER A 514 17.04 -70.51 -77.86
C SER A 514 15.96 -70.80 -76.78
N THR A 515 14.80 -71.27 -77.24
CA THR A 515 13.64 -71.86 -76.50
C THR A 515 13.78 -73.41 -76.39
N PRO A 516 12.79 -74.24 -75.97
CA PRO A 516 11.63 -74.11 -75.04
C PRO A 516 11.50 -75.29 -74.02
N GLY A 517 10.56 -75.20 -73.06
CA GLY A 517 10.07 -76.37 -72.28
C GLY A 517 8.70 -76.13 -71.64
N THR A 518 7.73 -76.97 -71.99
CA THR A 518 6.31 -77.06 -71.57
C THR A 518 6.18 -77.54 -70.09
N ASP A 519 5.12 -77.33 -69.30
CA ASP A 519 3.70 -77.70 -69.49
C ASP A 519 2.76 -77.03 -68.44
N LYS A 520 1.46 -77.02 -68.78
CA LYS A 520 0.23 -76.52 -68.07
C LYS A 520 -0.30 -77.59 -67.06
N PRO A 521 -1.51 -77.51 -66.41
CA PRO A 521 -2.44 -76.42 -66.02
C PRO A 521 -3.00 -76.50 -64.56
N GLY A 522 -3.61 -75.40 -64.06
CA GLY A 522 -4.59 -75.44 -62.95
C GLY A 522 -5.24 -74.08 -62.63
N LYS A 523 -6.54 -73.94 -62.91
CA LYS A 523 -7.45 -72.77 -62.70
C LYS A 523 -8.39 -73.10 -61.50
N PRO A 524 -9.43 -72.30 -61.09
CA PRO A 524 -9.71 -70.84 -61.07
C PRO A 524 -10.19 -70.32 -59.68
N GLY A 525 -10.39 -68.99 -59.54
CA GLY A 525 -11.42 -68.43 -58.64
C GLY A 525 -11.28 -66.95 -58.33
N LYS A 526 -11.58 -66.04 -59.28
CA LYS A 526 -12.76 -65.13 -59.32
C LYS A 526 -12.77 -64.01 -58.24
N THR A 527 -12.45 -62.76 -58.62
CA THR A 527 -13.38 -61.61 -58.88
C THR A 527 -14.02 -61.01 -57.62
N THR A 528 -14.03 -59.70 -57.38
CA THR A 528 -14.64 -58.65 -58.25
C THR A 528 -14.08 -57.23 -58.02
N LYS A 529 -13.78 -56.57 -59.14
CA LYS A 529 -13.73 -55.11 -59.45
C LYS A 529 -15.18 -54.54 -59.48
N PRO A 530 -15.51 -53.29 -59.93
CA PRO A 530 -14.74 -52.07 -60.23
C PRO A 530 -15.39 -50.81 -59.59
N GLY A 531 -15.06 -49.54 -59.82
CA GLY A 531 -14.24 -48.78 -60.77
C GLY A 531 -14.36 -47.29 -60.37
N LYS A 532 -13.33 -46.46 -60.52
CA LYS A 532 -12.86 -45.78 -61.74
C LYS A 532 -13.45 -44.36 -61.87
N GLY A 533 -12.57 -43.38 -61.70
CA GLY A 533 -12.49 -42.21 -62.59
C GLY A 533 -13.10 -40.91 -62.09
N GLY A 534 -12.36 -39.82 -62.28
CA GLY A 534 -12.93 -38.46 -62.29
C GLY A 534 -11.94 -37.37 -61.93
N LYS A 535 -11.35 -36.73 -62.94
CA LYS A 535 -10.62 -35.46 -62.86
C LYS A 535 -11.59 -34.31 -62.51
N SER A 536 -11.10 -33.27 -61.84
CA SER A 536 -11.20 -31.83 -62.22
C SER A 536 -11.38 -30.89 -61.02
N LEU A 537 -10.69 -29.75 -61.14
CA LEU A 537 -10.71 -28.53 -60.33
C LEU A 537 -12.12 -27.99 -60.03
N SER A 538 -12.24 -27.19 -58.97
CA SER A 538 -13.06 -25.97 -58.99
C SER A 538 -12.51 -24.87 -58.07
N LYS A 539 -12.67 -23.64 -58.55
CA LYS A 539 -12.29 -22.36 -57.93
C LYS A 539 -13.39 -21.87 -56.96
N THR A 540 -12.98 -20.90 -56.12
CA THR A 540 -13.74 -19.72 -55.62
C THR A 540 -15.00 -19.93 -54.76
N GLY A 541 -14.99 -19.26 -53.59
CA GLY A 541 -16.17 -18.92 -52.80
C GLY A 541 -15.84 -17.90 -51.74
N ALA A 542 -15.87 -16.61 -52.10
CA ALA A 542 -15.92 -15.50 -51.17
C ALA A 542 -17.38 -15.26 -50.73
N ALA A 543 -17.62 -15.05 -49.44
CA ALA A 543 -18.69 -14.18 -48.92
C ALA A 543 -18.44 -13.87 -47.43
N VAL A 544 -18.06 -12.62 -47.10
CA VAL A 544 -18.89 -11.56 -46.48
C VAL A 544 -19.16 -11.77 -44.96
N LEU A 545 -18.45 -11.00 -44.13
CA LEU A 545 -18.81 -10.64 -42.76
C LEU A 545 -19.49 -9.26 -42.77
N PRO A 546 -20.59 -9.02 -42.03
CA PRO A 546 -21.19 -7.70 -41.93
C PRO A 546 -20.41 -6.83 -40.93
N LEU A 547 -20.18 -5.60 -41.39
CA LEU A 547 -19.74 -4.43 -40.66
C LEU A 547 -20.82 -4.02 -39.64
N LEU A 548 -20.47 -3.94 -38.36
CA LEU A 548 -21.28 -3.26 -37.34
C LEU A 548 -20.50 -2.02 -36.88
N ALA A 549 -20.86 -0.89 -37.47
CA ALA A 549 -20.51 0.43 -37.00
C ALA A 549 -21.31 0.71 -35.72
N LEU A 550 -20.63 1.14 -34.65
CA LEU A 550 -21.27 1.88 -33.57
C LEU A 550 -20.65 3.28 -33.50
N SER A 551 -21.54 4.24 -33.75
CA SER A 551 -21.34 5.67 -33.87
C SER A 551 -20.87 6.31 -32.56
N ALA A 552 -19.86 7.17 -32.69
CA ALA A 552 -19.58 8.25 -31.77
C ALA A 552 -20.75 9.24 -31.75
N ALA A 553 -21.23 9.59 -30.56
CA ALA A 553 -22.05 10.77 -30.32
C ALA A 553 -21.36 11.61 -29.26
N GLY A 554 -20.82 12.75 -29.70
CA GLY A 554 -20.29 13.78 -28.82
C GLY A 554 -21.42 14.57 -28.16
N VAL A 555 -21.14 15.07 -26.95
CA VAL A 555 -21.85 16.21 -26.37
C VAL A 555 -20.79 17.16 -25.85
N ALA A 556 -20.63 18.28 -26.56
CA ALA A 556 -19.99 19.49 -26.08
C ALA A 556 -21.00 20.62 -26.25
N ALA A 557 -21.31 21.33 -25.16
CA ALA A 557 -21.56 22.78 -25.14
C ALA A 557 -22.00 23.21 -23.73
N GLY A 558 -21.30 24.19 -23.18
CA GLY A 558 -21.73 24.83 -21.93
C GLY A 558 -20.71 25.81 -21.34
N ALA A 559 -20.06 26.64 -22.15
CA ALA A 559 -19.28 27.78 -21.67
C ALA A 559 -20.13 29.06 -21.70
N GLY A 560 -20.25 29.74 -20.55
CA GLY A 560 -20.64 31.15 -20.43
C GLY A 560 -19.71 31.76 -19.36
N LEU A 561 -18.59 32.37 -19.76
CA LEU A 561 -18.44 33.81 -20.02
C LEU A 561 -18.74 34.69 -18.80
N LEU A 562 -17.70 35.13 -18.09
CA LEU A 562 -17.69 36.42 -17.41
C LEU A 562 -16.27 37.00 -17.33
N ALA A 563 -16.23 38.31 -17.50
CA ALA A 563 -15.18 39.05 -18.17
C ALA A 563 -14.02 39.52 -17.27
N ARG A 564 -12.89 39.78 -17.96
CA ARG A 564 -11.74 40.59 -17.51
C ARG A 564 -12.15 41.90 -16.83
N ARG A 565 -11.36 42.30 -15.83
CA ARG A 565 -10.94 43.70 -15.64
C ARG A 565 -9.47 43.77 -15.23
N ARG A 566 -8.69 44.56 -15.98
CA ARG A 566 -7.33 45.01 -15.65
C ARG A 566 -7.40 46.29 -14.80
N ARG A 567 -6.30 46.51 -14.07
CA ARG A 567 -5.81 47.70 -13.34
C ARG A 567 -6.36 49.06 -13.77
N ASP A 568 -6.58 49.97 -12.80
CA ASP A 568 -5.66 51.08 -12.45
C ASP A 568 -6.19 51.90 -11.23
N GLU A 569 -5.24 52.52 -10.52
CA GLU A 569 -5.31 53.66 -9.58
C GLU A 569 -5.62 53.51 -8.05
N ALA A 570 -4.76 54.22 -7.30
CA ALA A 570 -4.69 54.59 -5.87
C ALA A 570 -4.08 53.59 -4.87
#